data_AF-A0A849YYA9-F1
#
_entry.id   AF-A0A849YYA9-F1
#
_cell.length_a   1.000
_cell.length_b   1.000
_cell.length_c   1.000
_cell.angle_alpha   90.00
_cell.angle_beta   90.00
_cell.angle_gamma   90.00
#
_symmetry.space_group_name_H-M   'P 1'
#
loop_
_entity.id
_entity.type
_entity.pdbx_description
1 polymer ?
#
loop_
_entity_poly.entity_id
_entity_poly.type
_entity_poly.pdbx_seq_one_letter_code
_entity_poly.pdbx_strand_id
1 'polypeptide(L)'
;MAFFFFKRPASVEQEAPRSGAASDPFTVELLGHLDTLYSVASRMTRGSSEAEDLVQDTVVKAMRAKDQFEPGTNLKAWLLRILTNTFINRYRRGGIERDLFDGPDAEPLSDGWISASTMRTMRDPETQALRPIVEAELTKALDELPPEFRLAVILSDVEELSYKEIAEVMGCPIGTVMSRLHRGRKILQVRLRDHARAMGIVDDEPSEVKSPTDLAEYKRRRAAV
;
A
#
# COMPACT_ATOMS: atom_id res chain seq x y z
N MET A 1 -10.66 53.65 -45.98
CA MET A 1 -9.99 52.45 -45.46
C MET A 1 -9.48 52.79 -44.07
N ALA A 2 -10.29 52.48 -43.06
CA ALA A 2 -10.11 52.88 -41.67
C ALA A 2 -9.08 51.97 -40.98
N PHE A 3 -8.07 52.54 -40.31
CA PHE A 3 -7.24 51.82 -39.37
C PHE A 3 -7.44 52.40 -37.97
N PHE A 4 -8.01 51.54 -37.14
CA PHE A 4 -8.48 51.80 -35.79
C PHE A 4 -7.35 52.13 -34.83
N PHE A 5 -7.64 53.12 -34.00
CA PHE A 5 -6.98 53.51 -32.78
C PHE A 5 -7.05 52.36 -31.76
N PHE A 6 -5.92 51.74 -31.39
CA PHE A 6 -5.88 50.86 -30.21
C PHE A 6 -4.85 51.40 -29.20
N LYS A 7 -5.42 52.10 -28.23
CA LYS A 7 -4.82 52.57 -26.99
C LYS A 7 -4.20 51.37 -26.26
N ARG A 8 -2.88 51.38 -26.10
CA ARG A 8 -2.12 50.39 -25.30
C ARG A 8 -2.54 50.55 -23.82
N PRO A 9 -3.24 49.60 -23.18
CA PRO A 9 -3.52 49.72 -21.76
C PRO A 9 -2.32 49.23 -20.94
N ALA A 10 -2.26 49.83 -19.75
CA ALA A 10 -1.28 49.77 -18.68
C ALA A 10 -0.48 48.47 -18.51
N SER A 11 0.78 48.66 -18.16
CA SER A 11 1.68 47.77 -17.43
C SER A 11 0.95 46.61 -16.76
N VAL A 12 1.09 45.42 -17.33
CA VAL A 12 0.94 44.19 -16.57
C VAL A 12 2.08 44.23 -15.57
N GLU A 13 1.77 44.63 -14.34
CA GLU A 13 2.61 44.30 -13.20
C GLU A 13 2.85 42.80 -13.27
N GLN A 14 4.10 42.45 -13.59
CA GLN A 14 4.58 41.10 -13.40
C GLN A 14 4.43 40.84 -11.91
N GLU A 15 3.34 40.16 -11.53
CA GLU A 15 3.23 39.53 -10.23
C GLU A 15 4.40 38.55 -10.17
N ALA A 16 5.47 38.99 -9.49
CA ALA A 16 6.62 38.16 -9.21
C ALA A 16 6.12 36.83 -8.63
N PRO A 17 6.72 35.67 -8.97
CA PRO A 17 6.35 34.42 -8.35
C PRO A 17 6.43 34.61 -6.84
N ARG A 18 5.28 34.51 -6.15
CA ARG A 18 5.18 34.72 -4.71
C ARG A 18 6.24 33.85 -4.06
N SER A 19 7.26 34.51 -3.51
CA SER A 19 8.37 33.88 -2.82
C SER A 19 7.83 33.03 -1.67
N GLY A 20 8.06 31.72 -1.76
CA GLY A 20 8.17 30.78 -0.64
C GLY A 20 7.13 30.94 0.47
N ALA A 21 5.90 30.48 0.24
CA ALA A 21 5.18 29.90 1.36
C ALA A 21 6.06 28.74 1.86
N ALA A 22 6.54 28.81 3.11
CA ALA A 22 7.12 27.64 3.75
C ALA A 22 6.14 26.49 3.52
N SER A 23 6.57 25.49 2.74
CA SER A 23 5.69 24.37 2.40
C SER A 23 5.25 23.78 3.74
N ASP A 24 3.94 23.83 3.96
CA ASP A 24 3.33 23.37 5.19
C ASP A 24 3.88 21.98 5.56
N PRO A 25 4.44 21.77 6.77
CA PRO A 25 5.14 20.53 7.12
C PRO A 25 4.31 19.28 6.86
N PHE A 26 3.00 19.35 7.13
CA PHE A 26 2.04 18.29 6.81
C PHE A 26 1.99 17.99 5.31
N THR A 27 1.94 19.03 4.47
CA THR A 27 1.92 18.87 3.01
C THR A 27 3.21 18.21 2.52
N VAL A 28 4.37 18.62 3.05
CA VAL A 28 5.66 18.01 2.69
C VAL A 28 5.68 16.51 3.07
N GLU A 29 5.26 16.17 4.28
CA GLU A 29 5.22 14.79 4.75
C GLU A 29 4.23 13.93 3.95
N LEU A 30 3.03 14.46 3.68
CA LEU A 30 2.02 13.81 2.83
C LEU A 30 2.57 13.51 1.44
N LEU A 31 3.24 14.48 0.81
CA LEU A 31 3.84 14.30 -0.52
C LEU A 31 4.91 13.21 -0.50
N GLY A 32 5.63 13.06 0.60
CA GLY A 32 6.58 11.96 0.83
C GLY A 32 5.94 10.57 0.84
N HIS A 33 4.61 10.48 1.01
CA HIS A 33 3.86 9.23 1.04
C HIS A 33 3.05 8.94 -0.23
N LEU A 34 3.05 9.81 -1.25
CA LEU A 34 2.32 9.58 -2.52
C LEU A 34 2.65 8.24 -3.15
N ASP A 35 3.93 7.92 -3.10
CA ASP A 35 4.56 6.74 -3.63
C ASP A 35 4.03 5.45 -2.97
N THR A 36 3.92 5.46 -1.64
CA THR A 36 3.24 4.41 -0.85
C THR A 36 1.75 4.34 -1.19
N LEU A 37 1.06 5.48 -1.23
CA LEU A 37 -0.38 5.53 -1.50
C LEU A 37 -0.71 4.94 -2.87
N TYR A 38 0.07 5.27 -3.89
CA TYR A 38 -0.05 4.71 -5.22
C TYR A 38 0.25 3.21 -5.22
N SER A 39 1.32 2.78 -4.56
CA SER A 39 1.67 1.36 -4.49
C SER A 39 0.55 0.52 -3.84
N VAL A 40 -0.10 1.02 -2.77
CA VAL A 40 -1.23 0.34 -2.16
C VAL A 40 -2.49 0.43 -3.03
N ALA A 41 -2.76 1.59 -3.63
CA ALA A 41 -3.90 1.79 -4.53
C ALA A 41 -3.88 0.84 -5.72
N SER A 42 -2.74 0.71 -6.40
CA SER A 42 -2.55 -0.15 -7.57
C SER A 42 -2.85 -1.62 -7.27
N ARG A 43 -2.71 -2.07 -6.02
CA ARG A 43 -3.02 -3.45 -5.61
C ARG A 43 -4.48 -3.66 -5.22
N MET A 44 -5.24 -2.58 -5.10
CA MET A 44 -6.67 -2.58 -4.78
C MET A 44 -7.54 -2.32 -6.04
N THR A 45 -6.99 -1.65 -7.05
CA THR A 45 -7.69 -1.28 -8.29
C THR A 45 -7.29 -2.16 -9.47
N ARG A 46 -8.02 -2.07 -10.59
CA ARG A 46 -7.76 -2.93 -11.77
C ARG A 46 -6.78 -2.33 -12.77
N GLY A 47 -6.41 -1.06 -12.64
CA GLY A 47 -5.46 -0.40 -13.53
C GLY A 47 -4.91 0.92 -12.98
N SER A 48 -3.87 1.44 -13.65
CA SER A 48 -3.14 2.63 -13.19
C SER A 48 -4.02 3.87 -13.06
N SER A 49 -4.92 4.11 -14.02
CA SER A 49 -5.79 5.29 -13.97
C SER A 49 -6.73 5.28 -12.75
N GLU A 50 -7.28 4.11 -12.39
CA GLU A 50 -8.12 4.01 -11.18
C GLU A 50 -7.30 4.22 -9.90
N ALA A 51 -6.05 3.74 -9.89
CA ALA A 51 -5.12 3.93 -8.78
C ALA A 51 -4.75 5.41 -8.60
N GLU A 52 -4.38 6.09 -9.70
CA GLU A 52 -4.06 7.52 -9.73
C GLU A 52 -5.23 8.37 -9.22
N ASP A 53 -6.45 8.11 -9.73
CA ASP A 53 -7.67 8.76 -9.27
C ASP A 53 -7.88 8.55 -7.76
N LEU A 54 -7.70 7.31 -7.27
CA LEU A 54 -7.88 6.97 -5.87
C LEU A 54 -6.87 7.71 -4.98
N VAL A 55 -5.62 7.81 -5.40
CA VAL A 55 -4.59 8.59 -4.71
C VAL A 55 -4.94 10.07 -4.71
N GLN A 56 -5.36 10.63 -5.85
CA GLN A 56 -5.74 12.02 -5.96
C GLN A 56 -6.90 12.36 -5.02
N ASP A 57 -7.97 11.57 -5.04
CA ASP A 57 -9.12 11.73 -4.15
C ASP A 57 -8.71 11.65 -2.67
N THR A 58 -7.77 10.76 -2.36
CA THR A 58 -7.24 10.57 -1.01
C THR A 58 -6.47 11.79 -0.55
N VAL A 59 -5.59 12.35 -1.40
CA VAL A 59 -4.84 13.58 -1.11
C VAL A 59 -5.81 14.75 -0.91
N VAL A 60 -6.80 14.92 -1.78
CA VAL A 60 -7.80 15.99 -1.64
C VAL A 60 -8.56 15.88 -0.32
N LYS A 61 -8.97 14.67 0.07
CA LYS A 61 -9.65 14.44 1.36
C LYS A 61 -8.72 14.64 2.55
N ALA A 62 -7.48 14.17 2.48
CA ALA A 62 -6.48 14.37 3.53
C ALA A 62 -6.22 15.86 3.76
N MET A 63 -6.05 16.65 2.70
CA MET A 63 -5.88 18.10 2.80
C MET A 63 -7.10 18.79 3.43
N ARG A 64 -8.32 18.35 3.11
CA ARG A 64 -9.57 18.87 3.73
C ARG A 64 -9.74 18.45 5.18
N ALA A 65 -9.21 17.29 5.55
CA ALA A 65 -9.30 16.72 6.90
C ALA A 65 -8.02 16.94 7.72
N LYS A 66 -7.10 17.78 7.24
CA LYS A 66 -5.78 18.00 7.87
C LYS A 66 -5.90 18.33 9.35
N ASP A 67 -6.87 19.17 9.73
CA ASP A 67 -7.07 19.59 11.13
C ASP A 67 -7.55 18.44 12.05
N GLN A 68 -7.91 17.29 11.50
CA GLN A 68 -8.29 16.08 12.25
C GLN A 68 -7.09 15.13 12.46
N PHE A 69 -5.95 15.40 11.83
CA PHE A 69 -4.74 14.63 12.06
C PHE A 69 -4.08 15.10 13.36
N GLU A 70 -3.80 14.14 14.26
CA GLU A 70 -3.09 14.40 15.50
C GLU A 70 -1.57 14.38 15.25
N PRO A 71 -0.86 15.51 15.41
CA PRO A 71 0.59 15.56 15.19
C PRO A 71 1.35 14.59 16.10
N GLY A 72 2.38 13.95 15.56
CA GLY A 72 3.18 12.94 16.27
C GLY A 72 2.59 11.53 16.23
N THR A 73 1.41 11.34 15.63
CA THR A 73 0.90 10.02 15.23
C THR A 73 1.41 9.62 13.83
N ASN A 74 1.15 8.39 13.41
CA ASN A 74 1.61 7.88 12.13
C ASN A 74 0.78 8.42 10.95
N LEU A 75 1.31 9.44 10.26
CA LEU A 75 0.65 10.03 9.09
C LEU A 75 0.41 9.01 7.99
N LYS A 76 1.37 8.11 7.72
CA LYS A 76 1.23 7.05 6.71
C LYS A 76 0.02 6.17 6.98
N ALA A 77 -0.16 5.70 8.21
CA ALA A 77 -1.33 4.89 8.59
C ALA A 77 -2.64 5.68 8.45
N TRP A 78 -2.65 6.96 8.84
CA TRP A 78 -3.83 7.81 8.71
C TRP A 78 -4.22 8.05 7.24
N LEU A 79 -3.24 8.31 6.36
CA LEU A 79 -3.47 8.47 4.93
C LEU A 79 -3.97 7.17 4.29
N LEU A 80 -3.38 6.03 4.64
CA LEU A 80 -3.82 4.72 4.17
C LEU A 80 -5.24 4.38 4.63
N ARG A 81 -5.66 4.84 5.82
CA ARG A 81 -7.05 4.74 6.27
C ARG A 81 -7.99 5.58 5.42
N ILE A 82 -7.59 6.78 5.00
CA ILE A 82 -8.39 7.61 4.08
C ILE A 82 -8.49 6.95 2.70
N LEU A 83 -7.39 6.37 2.21
CA LEU A 83 -7.31 5.63 0.96
C LEU A 83 -8.28 4.45 0.93
N THR A 84 -8.19 3.56 1.93
CA THR A 84 -9.04 2.36 2.01
C THR A 84 -10.52 2.71 2.17
N ASN A 85 -10.84 3.69 3.00
CA ASN A 85 -12.22 4.18 3.14
C ASN A 85 -12.72 4.78 1.82
N THR A 86 -11.88 5.52 1.10
CA THR A 86 -12.24 6.08 -0.20
C THR A 86 -12.52 4.99 -1.21
N PHE A 87 -11.67 3.97 -1.28
CA PHE A 87 -11.85 2.81 -2.14
C PHE A 87 -13.16 2.07 -1.84
N ILE A 88 -13.38 1.69 -0.58
CA ILE A 88 -14.60 0.99 -0.13
C ILE A 88 -15.84 1.82 -0.49
N ASN A 89 -15.80 3.13 -0.27
CA ASN A 89 -16.92 4.02 -0.57
C ASN A 89 -17.17 4.24 -2.08
N ARG A 90 -16.14 4.13 -2.93
CA ARG A 90 -16.28 4.16 -4.40
C ARG A 90 -16.90 2.87 -4.89
N TYR A 91 -16.42 1.75 -4.37
CA TYR A 91 -16.85 0.41 -4.76
C TYR A 91 -18.28 0.07 -4.29
N ARG A 92 -18.64 0.49 -3.07
CA ARG A 92 -20.00 0.35 -2.53
C ARG A 92 -21.04 1.19 -3.28
N ARG A 93 -20.64 2.29 -3.94
CA ARG A 93 -21.53 3.12 -4.78
C ARG A 93 -21.72 2.57 -6.20
N GLY A 94 -20.90 1.61 -6.63
CA GLY A 94 -20.92 1.05 -7.98
C GLY A 94 -21.92 -0.10 -8.22
N GLY A 95 -22.73 -0.50 -7.23
CA GLY A 95 -23.80 -1.50 -7.45
C GLY A 95 -23.33 -2.90 -7.85
N ILE A 96 -22.06 -3.25 -7.64
CA ILE A 96 -21.58 -4.63 -7.84
C ILE A 96 -21.63 -5.32 -6.48
N GLU A 97 -22.82 -5.67 -6.01
CA GLU A 97 -23.04 -6.31 -4.71
C GLU A 97 -23.06 -7.85 -4.79
N ARG A 98 -22.62 -8.49 -5.88
CA ARG A 98 -22.67 -9.97 -5.95
C ARG A 98 -21.67 -10.74 -6.84
N ASP A 99 -21.00 -10.13 -7.82
CA ASP A 99 -20.24 -10.93 -8.82
C ASP A 99 -18.69 -10.84 -8.70
N LEU A 100 -18.16 -10.30 -7.60
CA LEU A 100 -16.75 -9.88 -7.54
C LEU A 100 -15.75 -10.95 -7.12
N PHE A 101 -16.19 -12.21 -7.04
CA PHE A 101 -15.32 -13.35 -6.76
C PHE A 101 -15.48 -14.50 -7.77
N ASP A 102 -16.21 -14.33 -8.89
CA ASP A 102 -16.59 -15.46 -9.77
C ASP A 102 -16.42 -15.17 -11.28
N GLY A 103 -15.31 -14.54 -11.67
CA GLY A 103 -14.99 -14.27 -13.08
C GLY A 103 -13.59 -14.73 -13.48
N PRO A 104 -13.42 -15.59 -14.50
CA PRO A 104 -12.12 -16.09 -14.94
C PRO A 104 -11.28 -15.09 -15.78
N ASP A 105 -11.81 -13.88 -16.03
CA ASP A 105 -11.25 -12.92 -16.99
C ASP A 105 -10.69 -11.64 -16.34
N ALA A 106 -10.18 -11.72 -15.11
CA ALA A 106 -9.44 -10.59 -14.54
C ALA A 106 -8.11 -10.41 -15.29
N GLU A 107 -7.99 -9.34 -16.08
CA GLU A 107 -6.73 -8.97 -16.71
C GLU A 107 -5.62 -8.84 -15.64
N PRO A 108 -4.40 -9.34 -15.91
CA PRO A 108 -3.31 -9.25 -14.95
C PRO A 108 -2.99 -7.79 -14.63
N LEU A 109 -2.98 -7.46 -13.33
CA LEU A 109 -2.49 -6.20 -12.76
C LEU A 109 -1.02 -6.00 -13.18
N SER A 110 -0.79 -5.41 -14.35
CA SER A 110 0.54 -5.34 -14.96
C SER A 110 1.19 -3.96 -14.95
N ASP A 111 0.55 -2.93 -14.40
CA ASP A 111 1.19 -1.62 -14.22
C ASP A 111 1.00 -1.08 -12.81
N GLY A 112 2.12 -0.82 -12.13
CA GLY A 112 2.15 -0.09 -10.84
C GLY A 112 2.71 -0.87 -9.66
N TRP A 113 3.67 -1.77 -9.89
CA TRP A 113 4.12 -2.67 -8.83
C TRP A 113 4.85 -2.00 -7.68
N ILE A 114 5.74 -1.01 -7.86
CA ILE A 114 6.48 -0.44 -6.73
C ILE A 114 6.87 1.03 -6.94
N SER A 115 6.70 1.86 -5.90
CA SER A 115 7.25 3.21 -5.81
C SER A 115 8.78 3.20 -5.67
N ALA A 116 9.45 4.21 -6.19
CA ALA A 116 10.91 4.38 -6.13
C ALA A 116 11.53 4.39 -4.71
N SER A 117 10.72 4.42 -3.65
CA SER A 117 11.15 4.39 -2.25
C SER A 117 11.50 2.98 -1.76
N THR A 118 10.69 1.95 -2.06
CA THR A 118 10.96 0.54 -1.73
C THR A 118 12.17 -0.01 -2.52
N MET A 119 12.50 0.61 -3.65
CA MET A 119 13.56 0.17 -4.57
C MET A 119 15.01 0.46 -4.12
N ARG A 120 15.23 1.15 -2.99
CA ARG A 120 16.58 1.65 -2.63
C ARG A 120 17.42 0.72 -1.75
N THR A 121 16.91 -0.42 -1.29
CA THR A 121 17.54 -1.16 -0.18
C THR A 121 18.47 -2.33 -0.58
N MET A 122 18.73 -2.62 -1.86
CA MET A 122 19.69 -3.68 -2.23
C MET A 122 20.68 -3.22 -3.30
N ARG A 123 21.91 -2.92 -2.88
CA ARG A 123 22.97 -2.34 -3.71
C ARG A 123 24.06 -3.37 -3.98
N ASP A 124 23.73 -4.38 -4.77
CA ASP A 124 24.67 -5.35 -5.31
C ASP A 124 24.39 -5.60 -6.82
N PRO A 125 25.39 -5.48 -7.73
CA PRO A 125 25.18 -5.59 -9.18
C PRO A 125 24.76 -6.97 -9.68
N GLU A 126 25.14 -8.05 -8.99
CA GLU A 126 24.73 -9.41 -9.34
C GLU A 126 23.26 -9.65 -8.99
N THR A 127 22.84 -9.12 -7.84
CA THR A 127 21.43 -9.11 -7.40
C THR A 127 20.52 -8.31 -8.35
N GLN A 128 21.03 -7.30 -9.07
CA GLN A 128 20.23 -6.49 -10.02
C GLN A 128 19.73 -7.26 -11.24
N ALA A 129 20.45 -8.29 -11.70
CA ALA A 129 20.05 -9.08 -12.87
C ALA A 129 18.95 -10.10 -12.54
N LEU A 130 18.95 -10.65 -11.32
CA LEU A 130 17.94 -11.58 -10.83
C LEU A 130 16.69 -10.86 -10.30
N ARG A 131 16.82 -9.59 -9.94
CA ARG A 131 15.76 -8.77 -9.33
C ARG A 131 14.43 -8.75 -10.12
N PRO A 132 14.39 -8.55 -11.46
CA PRO A 132 13.13 -8.52 -12.19
C PRO A 132 12.39 -9.87 -12.17
N ILE A 133 13.13 -10.98 -12.13
CA ILE A 133 12.55 -12.33 -12.12
C ILE A 133 11.94 -12.63 -10.75
N VAL A 134 12.66 -12.30 -9.66
CA VAL A 134 12.16 -12.43 -8.29
C VAL A 134 10.95 -11.51 -8.06
N GLU A 135 11.01 -10.30 -8.59
CA GLU A 135 9.93 -9.31 -8.51
C GLU A 135 8.66 -9.81 -9.22
N ALA A 136 8.77 -10.36 -10.43
CA ALA A 136 7.62 -10.90 -11.16
C ALA A 136 6.96 -12.09 -10.43
N GLU A 137 7.74 -12.95 -9.79
CA GLU A 137 7.20 -14.10 -9.07
C GLU A 137 6.54 -13.70 -7.74
N LEU A 138 7.16 -12.79 -6.98
CA LEU A 138 6.57 -12.23 -5.77
C LEU A 138 5.26 -11.49 -6.09
N THR A 139 5.29 -10.74 -7.19
CA THR A 139 4.15 -10.02 -7.76
C THR A 139 2.97 -10.95 -7.99
N LYS A 140 3.21 -11.99 -8.78
CA LYS A 140 2.22 -13.01 -9.10
C LYS A 140 1.68 -13.72 -7.86
N ALA A 141 2.56 -14.09 -6.92
CA ALA A 141 2.14 -14.76 -5.69
C ALA A 141 1.24 -13.88 -4.81
N LEU A 142 1.50 -12.58 -4.76
CA LEU A 142 0.65 -11.62 -4.07
C LEU A 142 -0.70 -11.44 -4.79
N ASP A 143 -0.72 -11.41 -6.12
CA ASP A 143 -1.94 -11.30 -6.93
C ASP A 143 -2.85 -12.53 -6.86
N GLU A 144 -2.32 -13.70 -6.52
CA GLU A 144 -3.13 -14.89 -6.28
C GLU A 144 -3.81 -14.90 -4.90
N LEU A 145 -3.40 -14.03 -3.97
CA LEU A 145 -4.06 -13.94 -2.67
C LEU A 145 -5.45 -13.31 -2.78
N PRO A 146 -6.44 -13.77 -1.99
CA PRO A 146 -7.68 -13.04 -1.78
C PRO A 146 -7.40 -11.58 -1.36
N PRO A 147 -8.17 -10.60 -1.86
CA PRO A 147 -7.86 -9.17 -1.68
C PRO A 147 -7.66 -8.77 -0.21
N GLU A 148 -8.47 -9.30 0.71
CA GLU A 148 -8.36 -8.98 2.13
C GLU A 148 -7.12 -9.58 2.80
N PHE A 149 -6.56 -10.68 2.30
CA PHE A 149 -5.30 -11.24 2.80
C PHE A 149 -4.12 -10.49 2.19
N ARG A 150 -4.19 -10.20 0.89
CA ARG A 150 -3.19 -9.41 0.17
C ARG A 150 -2.97 -8.06 0.85
N LEU A 151 -4.05 -7.31 1.08
CA LEU A 151 -3.98 -6.00 1.73
C LEU A 151 -3.37 -6.09 3.13
N ALA A 152 -3.76 -7.07 3.94
CA ALA A 152 -3.19 -7.27 5.27
C ALA A 152 -1.67 -7.52 5.19
N VAL A 153 -1.23 -8.40 4.28
CA VAL A 153 0.19 -8.70 4.06
C VAL A 153 0.96 -7.47 3.60
N ILE A 154 0.46 -6.71 2.63
CA ILE A 154 1.14 -5.48 2.16
C ILE A 154 1.30 -4.49 3.32
N LEU A 155 0.23 -4.22 4.06
CA LEU A 155 0.27 -3.25 5.15
C LEU A 155 1.23 -3.67 6.27
N SER A 156 1.39 -4.96 6.52
CA SER A 156 2.30 -5.49 7.55
C SER A 156 3.73 -5.65 7.06
N ASP A 157 3.93 -6.35 5.94
CA ASP A 157 5.23 -6.90 5.54
C ASP A 157 5.95 -5.99 4.53
N VAL A 158 5.23 -5.05 3.91
CA VAL A 158 5.81 -4.04 3.00
C VAL A 158 5.77 -2.65 3.62
N GLU A 159 4.62 -2.26 4.18
CA GLU A 159 4.46 -0.94 4.80
C GLU A 159 4.83 -0.92 6.29
N GLU A 160 5.18 -2.06 6.88
CA GLU A 160 5.67 -2.17 8.26
C GLU A 160 4.74 -1.54 9.31
N LEU A 161 3.42 -1.52 9.06
CA LEU A 161 2.46 -0.99 10.01
C LEU A 161 2.25 -1.96 11.17
N SER A 162 2.01 -1.41 12.36
CA SER A 162 1.60 -2.20 13.51
C SER A 162 0.23 -2.82 13.29
N TYR A 163 -0.06 -3.95 13.94
CA TYR A 163 -1.37 -4.62 13.80
C TYR A 163 -2.55 -3.73 14.24
N LYS A 164 -2.31 -2.77 15.14
CA LYS A 164 -3.31 -1.78 15.54
C LYS A 164 -3.60 -0.79 14.40
N GLU A 165 -2.57 -0.26 13.76
CA GLU A 165 -2.72 0.64 12.61
C GLU A 165 -3.38 -0.08 11.42
N ILE A 166 -2.99 -1.33 11.16
CA ILE A 166 -3.63 -2.15 10.11
C ILE A 166 -5.12 -2.34 10.41
N ALA A 167 -5.48 -2.62 11.67
CA ALA A 167 -6.87 -2.75 12.08
C ALA A 167 -7.67 -1.46 11.83
N GLU A 168 -7.06 -0.30 12.11
CA GLU A 168 -7.64 1.01 11.85
C GLU A 168 -7.76 1.31 10.34
N VAL A 169 -6.75 0.96 9.54
CA VAL A 169 -6.75 1.11 8.07
C VAL A 169 -7.79 0.22 7.42
N MET A 170 -7.91 -1.04 7.85
CA MET A 170 -8.85 -2.01 7.29
C MET A 170 -10.26 -1.94 7.89
N GLY A 171 -10.47 -1.12 8.92
CA GLY A 171 -11.77 -1.00 9.61
C GLY A 171 -12.27 -2.31 10.23
N CYS A 172 -11.36 -3.14 10.78
CA CYS A 172 -11.71 -4.45 11.34
C CYS A 172 -11.01 -4.72 12.69
N PRO A 173 -11.46 -5.70 13.50
CA PRO A 173 -10.79 -6.05 14.74
C PRO A 173 -9.34 -6.54 14.55
N ILE A 174 -8.46 -6.28 15.52
CA ILE A 174 -7.05 -6.71 15.47
C ILE A 174 -6.90 -8.24 15.33
N GLY A 175 -7.81 -9.03 15.92
CA GLY A 175 -7.82 -10.48 15.76
C GLY A 175 -8.09 -10.92 14.31
N THR A 176 -8.90 -10.15 13.58
CA THR A 176 -9.14 -10.39 12.15
C THR A 176 -7.87 -10.15 11.35
N VAL A 177 -7.11 -9.07 11.65
CA VAL A 177 -5.81 -8.79 11.03
C VAL A 177 -4.86 -9.98 11.23
N MET A 178 -4.70 -10.46 12.47
CA MET A 178 -3.85 -11.62 12.77
C MET A 178 -4.27 -12.86 11.97
N SER A 179 -5.58 -13.14 11.90
CA SER A 179 -6.10 -14.29 11.15
C SER A 179 -5.88 -14.17 9.63
N ARG A 180 -5.93 -12.95 9.08
CA ARG A 180 -5.71 -12.67 7.65
C ARG A 180 -4.22 -12.78 7.31
N LEU A 181 -3.36 -12.21 8.15
CA LEU A 181 -1.89 -12.33 8.02
C LEU A 181 -1.44 -13.78 8.08
N HIS A 182 -1.91 -14.55 9.06
CA HIS A 182 -1.54 -15.96 9.18
C HIS A 182 -1.92 -16.74 7.92
N ARG A 183 -3.15 -16.57 7.42
CA ARG A 183 -3.62 -17.26 6.21
C ARG A 183 -2.88 -16.79 4.95
N GLY A 184 -2.74 -15.48 4.76
CA GLY A 184 -2.01 -14.90 3.63
C GLY A 184 -0.56 -15.37 3.57
N ARG A 185 0.17 -15.26 4.69
CA ARG A 185 1.56 -15.74 4.79
C ARG A 185 1.67 -17.24 4.56
N LYS A 186 0.69 -18.05 4.99
CA LYS A 186 0.71 -19.50 4.73
C LYS A 186 0.56 -19.81 3.24
N ILE A 187 -0.30 -19.09 2.53
CA ILE A 187 -0.46 -19.25 1.09
C ILE A 187 0.83 -18.83 0.37
N LEU A 188 1.37 -17.66 0.70
CA LEU A 188 2.64 -17.19 0.12
C LEU A 188 3.80 -18.13 0.40
N GLN A 189 3.90 -18.67 1.63
CA GLN A 189 4.93 -19.65 1.98
C GLN A 189 4.88 -20.88 1.07
N VAL A 190 3.70 -21.40 0.77
CA VAL A 190 3.55 -22.56 -0.12
C VAL A 190 3.93 -22.20 -1.55
N ARG A 191 3.46 -21.05 -2.05
CA ARG A 191 3.70 -20.61 -3.44
C ARG A 191 5.15 -20.26 -3.72
N LEU A 192 5.80 -19.57 -2.79
CA LEU A 192 7.17 -19.08 -2.94
C LEU A 192 8.22 -20.08 -2.47
N ARG A 193 7.84 -21.29 -2.01
CA ARG A 193 8.77 -22.26 -1.42
C ARG A 193 9.90 -22.66 -2.36
N ASP A 194 9.55 -23.05 -3.58
CA ASP A 194 10.54 -23.54 -4.55
C ASP A 194 11.44 -22.40 -5.04
N HIS A 195 10.89 -21.19 -5.14
CA HIS A 195 11.66 -19.98 -5.44
C HIS A 195 12.63 -19.63 -4.29
N ALA A 196 12.17 -19.71 -3.04
CA ALA A 196 12.99 -19.49 -1.85
C ALA A 196 14.13 -20.53 -1.74
N ARG A 197 13.88 -21.79 -2.12
CA ARG A 197 14.90 -22.83 -2.23
C ARG A 197 15.93 -22.52 -3.32
N ALA A 198 15.48 -22.12 -4.50
CA ALA A 198 16.37 -21.75 -5.60
C ALA A 198 17.29 -20.56 -5.24
N MET A 199 16.83 -19.67 -4.36
CA MET A 199 17.61 -18.55 -3.83
C MET A 199 18.43 -18.90 -2.56
N GLY A 200 18.36 -20.13 -2.06
CA GLY A 200 19.06 -20.53 -0.82
C GLY A 200 18.53 -19.86 0.46
N ILE A 201 17.30 -19.34 0.45
CA ILE A 201 16.65 -18.74 1.63
C ILE A 201 16.15 -19.83 2.58
N VAL A 202 15.80 -21.01 2.05
CA VAL A 202 15.30 -22.15 2.81
C VAL A 202 16.12 -23.38 2.45
N ASP A 203 16.71 -24.02 3.46
CA ASP A 203 17.42 -25.29 3.32
C ASP A 203 16.45 -26.43 2.95
N ASP A 204 16.96 -27.46 2.28
CA ASP A 204 16.14 -28.59 1.82
C ASP A 204 15.73 -29.54 2.96
N GLU A 205 16.23 -29.32 4.17
CA GLU A 205 15.79 -30.07 5.33
C GLU A 205 14.34 -29.71 5.68
N PRO A 206 13.48 -30.71 5.97
CA PRO A 206 12.16 -30.43 6.48
C PRO A 206 12.35 -29.64 7.78
N SER A 207 11.96 -28.36 7.78
CA SER A 207 11.94 -27.56 9.00
C SER A 207 11.25 -28.41 10.06
N GLU A 208 11.94 -28.74 11.14
CA GLU A 208 11.31 -29.32 12.32
C GLU A 208 10.13 -28.42 12.63
N VAL A 209 8.92 -28.88 12.28
CA VAL A 209 7.70 -28.22 12.70
C VAL A 209 7.73 -28.42 14.19
N LYS A 210 8.25 -27.42 14.94
CA LYS A 210 8.15 -27.42 16.39
C LYS A 210 6.66 -27.64 16.67
N SER A 211 6.38 -28.80 17.25
CA SER A 211 5.04 -29.24 17.61
C SER A 211 4.30 -28.08 18.26
N PRO A 212 3.00 -27.89 18.00
CA PRO A 212 2.23 -26.82 18.63
C PRO A 212 2.56 -26.79 20.12
N THR A 213 3.12 -25.68 20.60
CA THR A 213 3.53 -25.53 22.00
C THR A 213 2.36 -25.94 22.89
N ASP A 214 2.57 -26.90 23.80
CA ASP A 214 1.53 -27.32 24.73
C ASP A 214 1.05 -26.10 25.52
N LEU A 215 -0.18 -25.68 25.24
CA LEU A 215 -0.80 -24.51 25.85
C LEU A 215 -0.92 -24.68 27.37
N ALA A 216 -1.00 -25.92 27.87
CA ALA A 216 -0.99 -26.19 29.30
C ALA A 216 0.40 -25.96 29.91
N GLU A 217 1.47 -26.29 29.20
CA GLU A 217 2.85 -26.03 29.62
C GLU A 217 3.17 -24.51 29.63
N TYR A 218 2.78 -23.78 28.58
CA TYR A 218 2.96 -22.32 28.52
C TYR A 218 2.22 -21.60 29.67
N LYS A 219 0.97 -21.98 29.96
CA LYS A 219 0.18 -21.41 31.05
C LYS A 219 0.78 -21.71 32.43
N ARG A 220 1.30 -22.92 32.64
CA ARG A 220 1.99 -23.29 33.90
C ARG A 220 3.25 -22.46 34.13
N ARG A 221 4.02 -22.22 33.07
CA ARG A 221 5.27 -21.46 33.13
C ARG A 221 5.06 -19.97 33.39
N ARG A 222 3.95 -19.41 32.90
CA ARG A 222 3.55 -18.00 33.13
C ARG A 222 2.91 -17.76 34.50
N ALA A 223 2.31 -18.76 35.13
CA ALA A 223 1.73 -18.65 36.47
C ALA A 223 2.77 -18.79 37.61
N ALA A 224 4.01 -19.18 37.27
CA ALA A 224 5.11 -19.38 38.21
C ALA A 224 6.08 -18.17 38.28
N VAL A 225 5.75 -17.07 37.59
CA VAL A 225 6.46 -15.78 37.61
C VAL A 225 5.49 -14.73 38.13
#